data_AF-A0A963THW1-F1
#
_entry.id   AF-A0A963THW1-F1
#
_cell.length_a   1.000
_cell.length_b   1.000
_cell.length_c   1.000
_cell.angle_alpha   90.00
_cell.angle_beta   90.00
_cell.angle_gamma   90.00
#
_symmetry.space_group_name_H-M   'P 1'
#
loop_
_entity.id
_entity.type
_entity.pdbx_description
1 polymer ?
#
loop_
_entity_poly.entity_id
_entity_poly.type
_entity_poly.pdbx_seq_one_letter_code
_entity_poly.pdbx_strand_id
1 'polypeptide(L)'
;MIPVFDGHNDFLLRLLRDPDNRQTIWNPGEGKGHLDLPRMRAGGFVGGFFAIYIPSPEAHDAPDFEAMMDAPPYDLPLPPLIGAD
;
A
#
# COMPACT_ATOMS: atom_id res chain seq x y z
N MET A 1 -15.98 11.58 -16.67
CA MET A 1 -15.24 10.73 -15.73
C MET A 1 -16.26 9.83 -15.03
N ILE A 2 -15.99 8.53 -14.92
CA ILE A 2 -16.85 7.60 -14.19
C ILE A 2 -16.39 7.60 -12.74
N PRO A 3 -17.25 7.90 -11.75
CA PRO A 3 -16.91 7.75 -10.33
C PRO A 3 -16.57 6.31 -9.99
N VAL A 4 -15.45 6.09 -9.31
CA VAL A 4 -15.02 4.77 -8.85
C VAL A 4 -15.02 4.73 -7.33
N PHE A 5 -15.75 3.75 -6.79
CA PHE A 5 -15.62 3.33 -5.40
C PHE A 5 -14.71 2.10 -5.36
N ASP A 6 -13.58 2.21 -4.66
CA ASP A 6 -12.51 1.22 -4.65
C ASP A 6 -12.69 0.15 -3.56
N GLY A 7 -12.43 -1.10 -3.90
CA GLY A 7 -12.65 -2.25 -3.03
C GLY A 7 -11.55 -2.45 -1.97
N HIS A 8 -10.32 -1.99 -2.24
CA HIS A 8 -9.16 -2.17 -1.37
C HIS A 8 -8.01 -1.26 -1.79
N ASN A 9 -7.40 -0.55 -0.83
CA ASN A 9 -6.09 0.05 -1.01
C ASN A 9 -5.29 0.09 0.31
N ASP A 10 -3.97 0.17 0.16
CA ASP A 10 -3.02 0.22 1.27
C ASP A 10 -2.48 1.64 1.52
N PHE A 11 -3.26 2.69 1.25
CA PHE A 11 -2.78 4.07 1.45
C PHE A 11 -2.35 4.33 2.90
N LEU A 12 -3.01 3.72 3.89
CA LEU A 12 -2.64 3.84 5.30
C LEU A 12 -1.27 3.25 5.62
N LEU A 13 -0.81 2.24 4.87
CA LEU A 13 0.54 1.68 5.05
C LEU A 13 1.63 2.74 4.77
N ARG A 14 1.39 3.66 3.83
CA ARG A 14 2.31 4.78 3.57
C ARG A 14 2.38 5.74 4.75
N LEU A 15 1.23 6.04 5.38
CA LEU A 15 1.20 6.90 6.56
C LEU A 15 1.85 6.24 7.77
N LEU A 16 1.77 4.91 7.88
CA LEU A 16 2.45 4.15 8.93
C LEU A 16 3.98 4.18 8.75
N ARG A 17 4.46 4.08 7.51
CA ARG A 17 5.90 4.08 7.18
C ARG A 17 6.57 5.45 7.35
N ASP A 18 5.82 6.54 7.16
CA ASP A 18 6.32 7.92 7.35
C ASP A 18 5.24 8.80 8.02
N PRO A 19 5.05 8.64 9.35
CA PRO A 19 3.98 9.32 10.08
C PRO A 19 4.22 10.83 10.23
N ASP A 20 5.48 11.26 10.20
CA ASP A 20 5.86 12.67 10.34
C ASP A 20 5.55 13.47 9.05
N ASN A 21 5.63 12.83 7.88
CA ASN A 21 5.32 13.44 6.60
C ASN A 21 3.86 13.24 6.13
N ARG A 22 2.99 12.66 6.97
CA ARG A 22 1.60 12.30 6.59
C ARG A 22 0.79 13.42 5.97
N GLN A 23 1.03 14.68 6.38
CA GLN A 23 0.33 15.83 5.83
C GLN A 23 0.65 15.98 4.35
N THR A 24 1.93 15.98 3.99
CA THR A 24 2.38 16.06 2.59
C THR A 24 1.93 14.84 1.79
N ILE A 25 2.04 13.62 2.36
CA ILE A 25 1.62 12.37 1.69
C ILE A 25 0.14 12.43 1.30
N TRP A 26 -0.72 12.94 2.19
CA TRP A 26 -2.14 13.12 1.92
C TRP A 26 -2.43 14.28 0.95
N ASN A 27 -1.87 15.46 1.23
CA ASN A 27 -2.12 16.68 0.49
C ASN A 27 -0.99 17.70 0.70
N PRO A 28 -0.27 18.14 -0.35
CA PRO A 28 -0.62 18.04 -1.77
C PRO A 28 -0.22 16.72 -2.46
N GLY A 29 0.28 15.73 -1.73
CA GLY A 29 0.95 14.57 -2.30
C GLY A 29 2.45 14.83 -2.47
N GLU A 30 3.26 13.79 -2.27
CA GLU A 30 4.73 13.85 -2.32
C GLU A 30 5.32 13.35 -3.66
N GLY A 31 4.47 13.08 -4.66
CA GLY A 31 4.89 12.56 -5.97
C GLY A 31 5.26 11.07 -5.99
N LYS A 32 4.99 10.32 -4.91
CA LYS A 32 5.25 8.87 -4.78
C LYS A 32 3.96 8.06 -4.54
N GLY A 33 4.04 6.74 -4.68
CA GLY A 33 2.92 5.81 -4.45
C GLY A 33 1.78 5.96 -5.45
N HIS A 34 0.62 5.33 -5.20
CA HIS A 34 -0.53 5.35 -6.13
C HIS A 34 -1.64 6.35 -5.78
N LEU A 35 -1.81 6.67 -4.51
CA LEU A 35 -2.91 7.49 -4.01
C LEU A 35 -2.41 8.69 -3.20
N ASP A 36 -3.04 9.83 -3.43
CA ASP A 36 -3.06 11.07 -2.62
C ASP A 36 -4.32 11.87 -2.98
N LEU A 37 -4.69 12.87 -2.18
CA LEU A 37 -5.95 13.58 -2.36
C LEU A 37 -6.06 14.26 -3.74
N PRO A 38 -5.02 14.93 -4.29
CA PRO A 38 -5.12 15.51 -5.62
C PRO A 38 -5.31 14.47 -6.73
N ARG A 39 -4.60 13.34 -6.70
CA ARG A 39 -4.81 12.26 -7.68
C ARG A 39 -6.18 11.60 -7.55
N MET A 40 -6.69 11.40 -6.33
CA MET A 40 -8.04 10.88 -6.11
C MET A 40 -9.09 11.76 -6.79
N ARG A 41 -9.00 13.08 -6.58
CA ARG A 41 -9.89 14.06 -7.22
C ARG A 41 -9.75 14.08 -8.73
N ALA A 42 -8.52 14.04 -9.25
CA ALA A 42 -8.25 14.04 -10.68
C ALA A 42 -8.66 12.74 -11.39
N GLY A 43 -8.66 11.60 -10.68
CA GLY A 43 -8.96 10.28 -11.22
C GLY A 43 -10.40 9.80 -11.03
N GLY A 44 -11.24 10.54 -10.30
CA GLY A 44 -12.63 10.15 -10.04
C GLY A 44 -12.78 9.09 -8.95
N PHE A 45 -11.79 8.95 -8.07
CA PHE A 45 -11.87 8.15 -6.85
C PHE A 45 -12.82 8.86 -5.88
N VAL A 46 -14.02 8.32 -5.68
CA VAL A 46 -15.04 8.92 -4.79
C VAL A 46 -15.01 8.36 -3.38
N GLY A 47 -14.23 7.29 -3.17
CA GLY A 47 -14.07 6.61 -1.90
C GLY A 47 -13.58 5.20 -2.10
N GLY A 48 -13.31 4.51 -0.99
CA GLY A 48 -12.95 3.10 -1.00
C GLY A 48 -12.66 2.58 0.41
N PHE A 49 -12.38 1.29 0.50
CA PHE A 49 -11.93 0.68 1.74
C PHE A 49 -10.42 0.89 1.92
N PHE A 50 -10.04 1.52 3.04
CA PHE A 50 -8.66 1.77 3.41
C PHE A 50 -8.21 0.69 4.39
N ALA A 51 -7.33 -0.20 3.96
CA ALA A 51 -6.93 -1.36 4.74
C ALA A 51 -6.09 -0.95 5.97
N ILE A 52 -6.46 -1.48 7.14
CA ILE A 52 -5.58 -1.51 8.31
C ILE A 52 -4.80 -2.82 8.21
N TYR A 53 -3.67 -2.76 7.52
CA TYR A 53 -2.77 -3.89 7.36
C TYR A 53 -1.65 -3.83 8.41
N ILE A 54 -1.41 -4.95 9.08
CA ILE A 54 -0.30 -5.11 10.02
C ILE A 54 0.83 -5.78 9.24
N PRO A 55 1.91 -5.05 8.86
CA PRO A 55 3.01 -5.64 8.12
C PRO A 55 3.73 -6.68 8.98
N SER A 56 4.11 -7.80 8.35
CA SER A 56 5.01 -8.77 8.97
C SER A 56 6.35 -8.12 9.32
N PRO A 57 7.05 -8.58 10.37
CA PRO A 57 8.41 -8.15 10.66
C PRO A 57 9.34 -8.45 9.48
N GLU A 58 10.20 -7.50 9.12
CA GLU A 58 11.27 -7.70 8.14
C GLU A 58 12.48 -8.32 8.84
N ALA A 59 12.83 -9.57 8.49
CA ALA A 59 14.06 -10.19 8.94
C ALA A 59 15.26 -9.56 8.22
N HIS A 60 16.43 -9.51 8.87
CA HIS A 60 17.65 -8.95 8.29
C HIS A 60 18.10 -9.62 6.97
N ASP A 61 17.68 -10.86 6.78
CA ASP A 61 17.96 -11.74 5.65
C ASP A 61 16.70 -12.04 4.83
N ALA A 62 15.64 -11.22 5.00
CA ALA A 62 14.43 -11.34 4.22
C ALA A 62 14.74 -11.21 2.71
N PRO A 63 14.20 -12.09 1.87
CA PRO A 63 14.26 -11.92 0.42
C PRO A 63 13.65 -10.58 0.00
N ASP A 64 14.14 -10.02 -1.10
CA ASP A 64 13.51 -8.88 -1.75
C ASP A 64 12.22 -9.35 -2.44
N PHE A 65 11.14 -9.40 -1.66
CA PHE A 65 9.84 -9.86 -2.14
C PHE A 65 9.29 -8.99 -3.27
N GLU A 66 9.59 -7.68 -3.28
CA GLU A 66 9.17 -6.80 -4.38
C GLU A 66 9.86 -7.21 -5.69
N ALA A 67 11.19 -7.37 -5.68
CA ALA A 67 11.91 -7.83 -6.86
C ALA A 67 11.48 -9.22 -7.34
N MET A 68 11.12 -10.12 -6.40
CA MET A 68 10.62 -11.45 -6.73
C MET A 68 9.21 -11.42 -7.34
N MET A 69 8.33 -10.52 -6.88
CA MET A 69 7.00 -10.31 -7.47
C MET A 69 7.06 -9.77 -8.90
N ASP A 70 8.07 -8.94 -9.18
CA ASP A 70 8.30 -8.34 -10.51
C ASP A 70 8.96 -9.31 -11.52
N ALA A 71 9.37 -10.51 -11.09
CA ALA A 71 10.02 -11.51 -11.92
C ALA A 71 9.05 -12.63 -12.35
N PRO A 72 8.62 -12.70 -13.63
CA PRO A 72 7.71 -13.75 -14.08
C PRO A 72 8.38 -15.13 -14.18
N PRO A 73 7.68 -16.23 -13.85
CA PRO A 73 6.31 -16.27 -13.34
C PRO A 73 6.26 -15.87 -11.86
N TYR A 74 5.21 -15.14 -11.48
CA TYR A 74 4.94 -14.83 -10.08
C TYR A 74 4.41 -16.08 -9.35
N ASP A 75 5.34 -16.94 -8.93
CA ASP A 75 5.09 -18.23 -8.27
C ASP A 75 5.96 -18.34 -7.01
N LEU A 76 5.54 -17.64 -5.94
CA LEU A 76 6.24 -17.64 -4.65
C LEU A 76 5.50 -18.51 -3.64
N PRO A 77 6.21 -19.29 -2.81
CA PRO A 77 5.57 -20.04 -1.73
C PRO A 77 4.93 -19.09 -0.72
N LEU A 78 3.76 -19.47 -0.20
CA LEU A 78 3.14 -18.72 0.89
C LEU A 78 4.03 -18.73 2.14
N PRO A 79 4.07 -17.63 2.91
CA PRO A 79 4.77 -17.63 4.19
C PRO A 79 4.12 -18.63 5.16
N PRO A 80 4.86 -19.07 6.21
CA PRO A 80 4.28 -19.85 7.28
C PRO A 80 3.07 -19.15 7.91
N LEU A 81 2.10 -19.93 8.38
CA LEU A 81 0.95 -19.40 9.11
C LEU A 81 1.44 -18.63 10.35
N ILE A 82 0.87 -17.44 10.58
CA ILE A 82 1.08 -16.70 11.82
C ILE A 82 0.43 -17.52 12.95
N GLY A 83 1.21 -17.85 13.99
CA GLY A 83 0.72 -18.54 15.19
C GLY A 83 -0.32 -17.72 15.94
N ALA A 84 -1.18 -18.40 16.70
CA ALA A 84 -2.25 -17.76 17.49
C ALA A 84 -1.82 -17.42 18.93
N ASP A 85 -0.52 -17.50 19.21
CA ASP A 85 0.11 -17.46 20.53
C ASP A 85 0.14 -16.04 21.13
#